data_AF-R4WPT2-F1
#
_entry.id   AF-R4WPT2-F1
#
_cell.length_a   1.000
_cell.length_b   1.000
_cell.length_c   1.000
_cell.angle_alpha   90.00
_cell.angle_beta   90.00
_cell.angle_gamma   90.00
#
_symmetry.space_group_name_H-M   'P 1'
#
loop_
_entity.id
_entity.type
_entity.pdbx_description
1 polymer ?
#
loop_
_entity_poly.entity_id
_entity_poly.type
_entity_poly.pdbx_seq_one_letter_code
_entity_poly.pdbx_strand_id
1 'polypeptide(L)'
;MAYNKLNNPRAFPGNSNYGMSLRDYFAGQALAGDMADDALPSNASAALLEERAQLYYRLADAMLRVRAEEEAISSTTAMMGLNL
;
A
#
# COMPACT_ATOMS: atom_id res chain seq x y z
N MET A 1 5.25 18.61 -28.43
CA MET A 1 5.78 17.32 -27.94
C MET A 1 5.62 17.30 -26.43
N ALA A 2 4.63 16.56 -25.92
CA ALA A 2 4.34 16.51 -24.48
C ALA A 2 5.21 15.43 -23.84
N TYR A 3 5.99 15.85 -22.87
CA TYR A 3 6.93 15.04 -22.09
C TYR A 3 6.15 13.90 -21.41
N ASN A 4 6.48 12.67 -21.78
CA ASN A 4 5.95 11.44 -21.21
C ASN A 4 6.38 11.40 -19.73
N LYS A 5 5.50 11.90 -18.84
CA LYS A 5 5.64 11.71 -17.39
C LYS A 5 5.64 10.19 -17.21
N LEU A 6 6.82 9.63 -16.89
CA LEU A 6 7.05 8.23 -16.49
C LEU A 6 5.73 7.57 -16.08
N ASN A 7 5.25 6.58 -16.84
CA ASN A 7 4.00 5.82 -16.65
C ASN A 7 3.58 5.64 -15.17
N ASN A 8 3.06 6.70 -14.55
CA ASN A 8 2.65 6.70 -13.15
C ASN A 8 1.18 7.13 -13.13
N PRO A 9 0.26 6.16 -13.12
CA PRO A 9 -1.16 6.45 -13.19
C PRO A 9 -1.62 7.19 -11.94
N ARG A 10 -2.82 7.75 -12.08
CA ARG A 10 -3.17 8.99 -11.42
C ARG A 10 -3.38 8.81 -9.90
N ALA A 11 -2.83 9.72 -9.09
CA ALA A 11 -3.08 9.75 -7.65
C ALA A 11 -4.58 9.96 -7.32
N PHE A 12 -5.28 10.94 -7.92
CA PHE A 12 -6.75 10.96 -8.18
C PHE A 12 -7.17 12.13 -9.12
N PRO A 13 -7.67 11.90 -10.35
CA PRO A 13 -8.28 12.93 -11.20
C PRO A 13 -9.61 12.42 -11.76
N GLY A 14 -10.70 12.92 -11.19
CA GLY A 14 -12.08 12.50 -11.44
C GLY A 14 -12.87 12.49 -10.12
N ASN A 15 -14.15 12.87 -10.14
CA ASN A 15 -15.01 13.13 -8.97
C ASN A 15 -15.37 11.89 -8.10
N SER A 16 -14.60 10.81 -8.17
CA SER A 16 -14.85 9.59 -7.41
C SER A 16 -13.54 9.10 -6.79
N ASN A 17 -13.53 8.88 -5.47
CA ASN A 17 -12.40 8.52 -4.62
C ASN A 17 -11.73 7.15 -4.91
N TYR A 18 -11.74 6.65 -6.15
CA TYR A 18 -11.37 5.28 -6.54
C TYR A 18 -10.10 5.18 -7.42
N GLY A 19 -9.13 6.06 -7.18
CA GLY A 19 -7.84 6.09 -7.90
C GLY A 19 -6.67 5.37 -7.22
N MET A 20 -6.79 4.94 -5.96
CA MET A 20 -5.70 4.32 -5.19
C MET A 20 -6.07 2.88 -4.80
N SER A 21 -5.19 1.92 -5.07
CA SER A 21 -5.41 0.56 -4.56
C SER A 21 -5.23 0.53 -3.04
N LEU A 22 -5.83 -0.44 -2.35
CA LEU A 22 -5.63 -0.61 -0.91
C LEU A 22 -4.14 -0.83 -0.56
N ARG A 23 -3.38 -1.42 -1.50
CA ARG A 23 -1.93 -1.58 -1.41
C ARG A 23 -1.20 -0.24 -1.41
N ASP A 24 -1.54 0.64 -2.34
CA ASP A 24 -0.96 1.98 -2.44
C ASP A 24 -1.32 2.83 -1.22
N TYR A 25 -2.53 2.65 -0.67
CA TYR A 25 -2.94 3.30 0.57
C TYR A 25 -2.05 2.88 1.75
N PHE A 26 -1.88 1.57 2.00
CA PHE A 26 -1.02 1.09 3.09
C PHE A 26 0.45 1.49 2.91
N ALA A 27 0.98 1.40 1.69
CA ALA A 27 2.34 1.83 1.41
C ALA A 27 2.51 3.35 1.64
N GLY A 28 1.51 4.14 1.26
CA GLY A 28 1.50 5.59 1.51
C GLY A 28 1.44 5.94 3.00
N GLN A 29 0.68 5.19 3.81
CA GLN A 29 0.65 5.38 5.27
C GLN A 29 2.01 5.05 5.90
N ALA A 30 2.67 3.98 5.45
CA ALA A 30 4.00 3.61 5.91
C ALA A 30 5.05 4.69 5.59
N LEU A 31 5.03 5.21 4.36
CA LEU A 31 5.86 6.35 3.95
C LEU A 31 5.59 7.59 4.80
N ALA A 32 4.31 7.93 5.03
CA ALA A 32 3.96 9.11 5.83
C ALA A 32 4.48 9.01 7.27
N GLY A 33 4.45 7.82 7.87
CA GLY A 33 5.04 7.55 9.19
C GLY A 33 6.55 7.76 9.21
N ASP A 34 7.28 7.21 8.23
CA ASP A 34 8.75 7.38 8.13
C ASP A 34 9.14 8.85 7.92
N MET A 35 8.32 9.62 7.20
CA MET A 35 8.56 11.05 6.95
C MET A 35 8.29 11.94 8.15
N ALA A 36 7.43 11.51 9.08
CA ALA A 36 7.15 12.27 10.29
C ALA A 36 8.33 12.25 11.28
N ASP A 37 9.21 11.24 11.20
CA ASP A 37 10.39 11.07 12.05
C ASP A 37 11.68 11.66 11.43
N ASP A 38 11.56 12.36 10.29
CA ASP A 38 12.70 12.88 9.51
C ASP A 38 13.74 11.80 9.16
N ALA A 39 13.29 10.55 9.00
CA ALA A 39 14.16 9.39 8.85
C ALA A 39 14.85 9.31 7.47
N LEU A 40 14.36 10.04 6.46
CA LEU A 40 15.03 10.15 5.15
C LEU A 40 15.66 11.54 4.98
N PRO A 41 17.00 11.62 4.90
CA PRO A 41 17.65 12.89 4.71
C PRO A 41 17.36 13.42 3.30
N SER A 42 17.35 14.75 3.16
CA SER A 42 17.09 15.43 1.88
C SER A 42 18.12 15.13 0.78
N ASN A 43 19.29 14.63 1.15
CA ASN A 43 20.36 14.18 0.24
C ASN A 43 20.44 12.63 0.11
N ALA A 44 19.36 11.92 0.46
CA ALA A 44 19.27 10.47 0.32
C ALA A 44 19.65 10.03 -1.10
N SER A 45 20.43 8.95 -1.18
CA SER A 45 20.80 8.36 -2.47
C SER A 45 19.59 7.71 -3.14
N ALA A 46 19.62 7.61 -4.47
CA ALA A 46 18.56 6.93 -5.22
C ALA A 46 18.35 5.48 -4.74
N ALA A 47 19.44 4.77 -4.41
CA ALA A 47 19.38 3.41 -3.90
C ALA A 47 18.63 3.32 -2.55
N LEU A 48 18.84 4.27 -1.64
CA LEU A 48 18.12 4.32 -0.37
C LEU A 48 16.62 4.57 -0.58
N LEU A 49 16.27 5.48 -1.51
CA LEU A 49 14.87 5.76 -1.83
C LEU A 49 14.16 4.54 -2.44
N GLU A 50 14.84 3.80 -3.32
CA GLU A 50 14.33 2.56 -3.90
C GLU A 50 14.13 1.46 -2.84
N GLU A 51 15.08 1.28 -1.93
CA GLU A 51 14.98 0.32 -0.81
C GLU A 51 13.77 0.64 0.08
N ARG A 52 13.57 1.92 0.41
CA ARG A 52 12.45 2.37 1.24
C ARG A 52 11.11 2.18 0.56
N ALA A 53 11.02 2.50 -0.74
CA ALA A 53 9.82 2.23 -1.51
C ALA A 53 9.47 0.73 -1.52
N GLN A 54 10.46 -0.15 -1.71
CA GLN A 54 10.26 -1.60 -1.65
C GLN A 54 9.78 -2.05 -0.26
N LEU A 55 10.35 -1.49 0.81
CA LEU A 55 9.93 -1.80 2.17
C LEU A 55 8.44 -1.46 2.40
N TYR A 56 7.98 -0.28 1.99
CA TYR A 56 6.58 0.13 2.19
C TYR A 56 5.60 -0.76 1.45
N TYR A 57 5.93 -1.15 0.22
CA TYR A 57 5.10 -2.09 -0.54
C TYR A 57 5.10 -3.50 0.07
N ARG A 58 6.23 -3.97 0.62
CA ARG A 58 6.27 -5.25 1.34
C ARG A 58 5.43 -5.22 2.61
N LEU A 59 5.38 -4.09 3.32
CA LEU A 59 4.52 -3.91 4.48
C LEU A 59 3.04 -3.94 4.07
N ALA A 60 2.68 -3.23 2.99
CA ALA A 60 1.34 -3.27 2.42
C ALA A 60 0.92 -4.69 2.02
N ASP A 61 1.81 -5.45 1.38
CA ASP A 61 1.57 -6.84 0.98
C ASP A 61 1.36 -7.76 2.21
N ALA A 62 2.09 -7.53 3.30
CA ALA A 62 1.90 -8.25 4.55
C ALA A 62 0.53 -7.95 5.19
N MET A 63 0.11 -6.67 5.21
CA MET A 63 -1.20 -6.27 5.72
C MET A 63 -2.34 -6.90 4.93
N LEU A 64 -2.24 -6.92 3.60
CA LEU A 64 -3.24 -7.57 2.74
C LEU A 64 -3.32 -9.08 2.99
N ARG A 65 -2.18 -9.74 3.22
CA ARG A 65 -2.15 -11.18 3.53
C ARG A 65 -2.87 -11.48 4.84
N VAL A 66 -2.56 -10.74 5.91
CA VAL A 66 -3.21 -10.91 7.21
C VAL A 66 -4.73 -10.76 7.09
N ARG A 67 -5.19 -9.73 6.35
CA ARG A 67 -6.62 -9.54 6.10
C ARG A 67 -7.26 -10.71 5.35
N ALA A 68 -6.59 -11.22 4.32
CA ALA A 68 -7.09 -12.37 3.56
C ALA A 68 -7.19 -13.63 4.43
N GLU A 69 -6.23 -13.85 5.33
CA GLU A 69 -6.23 -14.95 6.29
C GLU A 69 -7.38 -14.82 7.30
N GLU A 70 -7.61 -13.62 7.85
CA GLU A 70 -8.74 -13.34 8.74
C GLU A 70 -10.10 -13.56 8.05
N GLU A 71 -10.25 -13.10 6.81
CA GLU A 71 -11.46 -13.31 6.00
C GLU A 71 -11.69 -14.81 5.71
N ALA A 72 -10.62 -15.57 5.45
CA ALA A 72 -10.70 -17.02 5.28
C ALA A 72 -11.11 -17.76 6.57
N ILE A 73 -10.60 -17.36 7.73
CA ILE A 73 -10.98 -17.94 9.02
C ILE A 73 -12.45 -17.61 9.35
N SER A 74 -12.85 -16.34 9.16
CA SER A 74 -14.22 -15.88 9.41
C SER A 74 -15.22 -16.63 8.54
N SER A 75 -14.95 -16.75 7.25
CA SER A 75 -15.82 -17.49 6.32
C SER A 75 -15.89 -18.99 6.65
N THR A 76 -14.78 -19.63 7.01
CA THR A 76 -14.75 -21.03 7.44
C THR A 76 -15.59 -21.26 8.71
N THR A 77 -15.50 -20.34 9.68
CA THR A 77 -16.25 -20.41 10.94
C THR A 77 -17.76 -20.24 10.70
N ALA A 78 -18.15 -19.30 9.83
CA ALA A 78 -19.54 -19.11 9.43
C ALA A 78 -20.12 -20.36 8.75
N MET A 79 -19.34 -21.04 7.91
CA MET A 79 -19.78 -22.27 7.22
C MET A 79 -19.93 -23.47 8.17
N MET A 80 -19.11 -23.58 9.23
CA MET A 80 -19.27 -24.63 10.24
C MET A 80 -20.45 -24.39 11.19
N GLY A 81 -20.77 -23.13 11.50
CA GLY A 81 -21.90 -22.76 12.36
C GLY A 81 -23.28 -22.92 11.73
N LEU A 82 -23.37 -23.07 10.40
CA LEU A 82 -24.62 -23.31 9.66
C LEU A 82 -24.97 -24.80 9.51
N ASN A 83 -24.09 -25.71 9.94
CA ASN A 83 -24.28 -27.16 9.85
C ASN A 83 -24.75 -27.83 11.16
N LEU A 84 -25.31 -27.06 12.10
CA LEU A 84 -25.93 -27.53 13.35
C LEU A 84 -27.39 -27.05 13.41
#